data_AF-A0A1B1VYP1-F1
#
_entry.id   AF-A0A1B1VYP1-F1
#
_cell.length_a   1.000
_cell.length_b   1.000
_cell.length_c   1.000
_cell.angle_alpha   90.00
_cell.angle_beta   90.00
_cell.angle_gamma   90.00
#
_symmetry.space_group_name_H-M   'P 1'
#
loop_
_entity.id
_entity.type
_entity.pdbx_description
1 polymer ?
#
loop_
_entity_poly.entity_id
_entity_poly.type
_entity_poly.pdbx_seq_one_letter_code
_entity_poly.pdbx_strand_id
1 'polypeptide(L)'
;TPTLPGYKVECVGDDIAWMRFDNNGQLRAINPENGFFGVAPGTSTSSNPIAMQTIFKNTIFTNVASTSDGGVYWEGLEKEIDDSVTITDWQGNPWVKGESKTFAAHPNSRFCTPAAQCPIIDPDWEARDGVPISAILFGGRRPQGVPLVYEAKSWEHGVFIGAAMRSEATAAAE
;
A
#
# COMPACT_ATOMS: atom_id res chain seq x y z
N THR A 1 -12.54 4.04 -0.28
CA THR A 1 -13.16 4.59 -1.51
C THR A 1 -12.92 6.09 -1.57
N PRO A 2 -12.97 6.73 -2.75
CA PRO A 2 -12.79 8.18 -2.86
C PRO A 2 -13.79 8.94 -1.99
N THR A 3 -13.36 10.04 -1.38
CA THR A 3 -14.23 10.91 -0.57
C THR A 3 -15.13 11.79 -1.43
N LEU A 4 -14.77 12.00 -2.70
CA LEU A 4 -15.54 12.78 -3.66
C LEU A 4 -16.70 11.92 -4.23
N PRO A 5 -17.96 12.37 -4.09
CA PRO A 5 -19.10 11.66 -4.67
C PRO A 5 -18.99 11.51 -6.19
N GLY A 6 -19.43 10.36 -6.71
CA GLY A 6 -19.42 10.06 -8.14
C GLY A 6 -18.07 9.58 -8.70
N TYR A 7 -17.00 9.59 -7.89
CA TYR A 7 -15.70 9.03 -8.28
C TYR A 7 -15.55 7.59 -7.80
N LYS A 8 -14.92 6.77 -8.64
CA LYS A 8 -14.53 5.38 -8.36
C LYS A 8 -13.04 5.22 -8.62
N VAL A 9 -12.39 4.38 -7.82
CA VAL A 9 -11.01 3.94 -8.03
C VAL A 9 -11.02 2.42 -7.99
N GLU A 10 -10.29 1.82 -8.91
CA GLU A 10 -10.05 0.39 -9.04
C GLU A 10 -8.54 0.12 -9.08
N CYS A 11 -8.13 -1.09 -8.72
CA CYS A 11 -6.72 -1.46 -8.58
C CYS A 11 -6.32 -2.49 -9.64
N VAL A 12 -5.29 -2.18 -10.43
CA VAL A 12 -4.64 -3.13 -11.34
C VAL A 12 -3.41 -3.77 -10.67
N GLY A 13 -2.63 -2.97 -9.94
CA GLY A 13 -1.45 -3.38 -9.17
C GLY A 13 -1.01 -2.25 -8.24
N ASP A 14 -0.13 -2.55 -7.28
CA ASP A 14 0.30 -1.59 -6.25
C ASP A 14 1.81 -1.28 -6.24
N ASP A 15 2.66 -2.12 -6.87
CA ASP A 15 4.11 -1.94 -6.84
C ASP A 15 4.74 -1.89 -8.24
N ILE A 16 4.50 -2.90 -9.09
CA ILE A 16 5.19 -3.04 -10.37
C ILE A 16 4.25 -2.79 -11.55
N ALA A 17 4.71 -1.97 -12.52
CA ALA A 17 4.06 -1.79 -13.81
C ALA A 17 5.04 -2.09 -14.96
N TRP A 18 4.67 -3.02 -15.83
CA TRP A 18 5.36 -3.21 -17.12
C TRP A 18 4.59 -2.47 -18.20
N MET A 19 5.28 -1.57 -18.89
CA MET A 19 4.64 -0.66 -19.85
C MET A 19 5.25 -0.76 -21.24
N ARG A 20 4.38 -0.68 -22.26
CA ARG A 20 4.78 -0.67 -23.67
C ARG A 20 3.77 0.08 -24.53
N PHE A 21 4.25 0.82 -25.52
CA PHE A 21 3.38 1.40 -26.55
C PHE A 21 2.79 0.30 -27.45
N ASP A 22 1.49 0.35 -27.67
CA ASP A 22 0.79 -0.51 -28.63
C ASP A 22 0.94 -0.01 -30.09
N ASN A 23 0.36 -0.74 -31.04
CA ASN A 23 0.43 -0.39 -32.47
C ASN A 23 -0.28 0.92 -32.82
N ASN A 24 -1.12 1.45 -31.93
CA ASN A 24 -1.81 2.73 -32.11
C ASN A 24 -1.06 3.88 -31.42
N GLY A 25 0.09 3.62 -30.79
CA GLY A 25 0.87 4.60 -30.05
C GLY A 25 0.33 4.90 -28.64
N GLN A 26 -0.60 4.10 -28.12
CA GLN A 26 -1.09 4.22 -26.74
C GLN A 26 -0.14 3.49 -25.80
N LEU A 27 0.29 4.14 -24.71
CA LEU A 27 1.05 3.48 -23.65
C LEU A 27 0.10 2.53 -22.90
N ARG A 28 0.42 1.24 -22.88
CA ARG A 28 -0.31 0.19 -22.15
C ARG A 28 0.51 -0.26 -20.95
N ALA A 29 -0.16 -0.62 -19.86
CA ALA A 29 0.46 -1.19 -18.67
C ALA A 29 -0.21 -2.51 -18.25
N ILE A 30 0.61 -3.45 -17.78
CA ILE A 30 0.17 -4.62 -17.02
C ILE A 30 0.80 -4.60 -15.62
N ASN A 31 0.12 -5.22 -14.67
CA ASN A 31 0.71 -5.66 -13.42
C ASN A 31 1.27 -7.09 -13.63
N PRO A 32 2.59 -7.33 -13.49
CA PRO A 32 3.15 -8.67 -13.62
C PRO A 32 2.97 -9.55 -12.37
N GLU A 33 2.44 -9.00 -11.28
CA GLU A 33 2.27 -9.66 -9.98
C GLU A 33 0.87 -10.27 -9.82
N ASN A 34 0.72 -11.15 -8.81
CA ASN A 34 -0.55 -11.85 -8.53
C ASN A 34 -1.04 -11.62 -7.07
N GLY A 35 -0.48 -10.63 -6.40
CA GLY A 35 -0.73 -10.37 -5.00
C GLY A 35 -0.18 -9.03 -4.57
N PHE A 36 -0.48 -8.66 -3.34
CA PHE A 36 0.04 -7.46 -2.70
C PHE A 36 0.98 -7.88 -1.57
N PHE A 37 2.16 -7.28 -1.55
CA PHE A 37 3.11 -7.43 -0.46
C PHE A 37 3.19 -6.13 0.35
N GLY A 38 2.07 -5.74 0.95
CA GLY A 38 1.92 -4.43 1.57
C GLY A 38 2.52 -4.32 2.97
N VAL A 39 2.97 -3.11 3.32
CA VAL A 39 3.42 -2.76 4.68
C VAL A 39 2.21 -2.76 5.61
N ALA A 40 2.28 -3.53 6.70
CA ALA A 40 1.18 -3.62 7.66
C ALA A 40 1.05 -2.35 8.53
N PRO A 41 2.11 -1.85 9.21
CA PRO A 41 2.00 -0.69 10.09
C PRO A 41 1.42 0.55 9.39
N GLY A 42 0.46 1.20 10.05
CA GLY A 42 -0.31 2.33 9.50
C GLY A 42 -1.51 1.94 8.64
N THR A 43 -1.66 0.67 8.23
CA THR A 43 -2.88 0.17 7.56
C THR A 43 -3.99 -0.01 8.60
N SER A 44 -5.15 0.61 8.37
CA SER A 44 -6.30 0.54 9.27
C SER A 44 -7.59 0.73 8.48
N THR A 45 -8.74 0.52 9.12
CA THR A 45 -10.05 0.77 8.49
C THR A 45 -10.22 2.25 8.13
N SER A 46 -9.53 3.16 8.82
CA SER A 46 -9.55 4.59 8.50
C SER A 46 -8.57 4.99 7.40
N SER A 47 -7.38 4.39 7.32
CA SER A 47 -6.37 4.74 6.32
C SER A 47 -6.55 3.98 5.00
N ASN A 48 -6.82 2.68 5.06
CA ASN A 48 -7.00 1.81 3.90
C ASN A 48 -8.02 0.69 4.20
N PRO A 49 -9.33 1.01 4.20
CA PRO A 49 -10.39 0.03 4.43
C PRO A 49 -10.43 -1.09 3.38
N ILE A 50 -9.89 -0.84 2.18
CA ILE A 50 -9.84 -1.84 1.10
C ILE A 50 -8.82 -2.92 1.44
N ALA A 51 -7.62 -2.54 1.90
CA ALA A 51 -6.63 -3.50 2.36
C ALA A 51 -7.17 -4.32 3.53
N MET A 52 -7.83 -3.68 4.51
CA MET A 52 -8.44 -4.40 5.64
C MET A 52 -9.46 -5.45 5.18
N GLN A 53 -10.29 -5.16 4.18
CA GLN A 53 -11.22 -6.14 3.60
C GLN A 53 -10.52 -7.27 2.82
N THR A 54 -9.30 -7.03 2.34
CA THR A 54 -8.53 -7.96 1.50
C THR A 54 -7.75 -8.99 2.32
N ILE A 55 -7.17 -8.56 3.45
CA ILE A 55 -6.11 -9.31 4.16
C ILE A 55 -6.61 -10.34 5.19
N PHE A 56 -7.88 -10.36 5.58
CA PHE A 56 -8.39 -11.30 6.60
C PHE A 56 -8.86 -12.65 6.05
N LYS A 57 -8.34 -13.05 4.89
CA LYS A 57 -8.51 -14.39 4.32
C LYS A 57 -7.31 -14.75 3.45
N ASN A 58 -6.88 -16.01 3.44
CA ASN A 58 -5.81 -16.54 2.59
C ASN A 58 -4.52 -15.68 2.56
N THR A 59 -4.18 -15.05 3.68
CA THR A 59 -3.08 -14.07 3.75
C THR A 59 -2.03 -14.57 4.72
N ILE A 60 -0.76 -14.36 4.35
CA ILE A 60 0.38 -14.62 5.23
C ILE A 60 0.83 -13.29 5.82
N PHE A 61 0.95 -13.21 7.13
CA PHE A 61 1.52 -12.06 7.82
C PHE A 61 2.92 -12.39 8.33
N THR A 62 3.85 -11.44 8.19
CA THR A 62 5.25 -11.60 8.59
C THR A 62 5.66 -10.46 9.51
N ASN A 63 6.18 -10.81 10.70
CA ASN A 63 6.66 -9.90 11.74
C ASN A 63 5.62 -8.90 12.28
N VAL A 64 4.33 -9.25 12.22
CA VAL A 64 3.27 -8.54 12.95
C VAL A 64 3.11 -9.14 14.35
N ALA A 65 2.43 -8.43 15.24
CA ALA A 65 2.03 -8.98 16.53
C ALA A 65 0.82 -9.93 16.38
N SER A 66 0.66 -10.86 17.31
CA SER A 66 -0.50 -11.74 17.41
C SER A 66 -1.34 -11.42 18.65
N THR A 67 -2.65 -11.58 18.56
CA THR A 67 -3.59 -11.33 19.65
C THR A 67 -4.12 -12.64 20.25
N SER A 68 -4.54 -12.62 21.53
CA SER A 68 -4.98 -13.83 22.24
C SER A 68 -6.24 -14.50 21.67
N ASP A 69 -7.02 -13.77 20.89
CA ASP A 69 -8.20 -14.26 20.18
C ASP A 69 -7.88 -14.80 18.77
N GLY A 70 -6.60 -14.89 18.40
CA GLY A 70 -6.15 -15.47 17.13
C GLY A 70 -6.05 -14.47 15.97
N GLY A 71 -6.15 -13.16 16.26
CA GLY A 71 -5.94 -12.08 15.30
C GLY A 71 -4.48 -11.61 15.21
N VAL A 72 -4.33 -10.46 14.56
CA VAL A 72 -3.05 -9.78 14.32
C VAL A 72 -3.11 -8.33 14.78
N TYR A 73 -1.97 -7.75 15.12
CA TYR A 73 -1.87 -6.36 15.55
C TYR A 73 -0.60 -5.69 15.00
N TRP A 74 -0.70 -4.37 14.79
CA TRP A 74 0.40 -3.48 14.45
C TRP A 74 0.00 -2.04 14.81
N GLU A 75 0.99 -1.16 14.84
CA GLU A 75 0.82 0.28 15.11
C GLU A 75 -0.14 0.92 14.10
N GLY A 76 -1.16 1.61 14.61
CA GLY A 76 -2.27 2.18 13.83
C GLY A 76 -3.62 1.48 14.01
N LEU A 77 -3.64 0.32 14.66
CA LEU A 77 -4.87 -0.43 15.00
C LEU A 77 -5.36 -0.19 16.44
N GLU A 78 -4.84 0.81 17.15
CA GLU A 78 -5.13 1.03 18.58
C GLU A 78 -6.63 1.21 18.90
N LYS A 79 -7.41 1.67 17.90
CA LYS A 79 -8.86 1.88 17.99
C LYS A 79 -9.70 0.69 17.48
N GLU A 80 -9.05 -0.32 16.91
CA GLU A 80 -9.69 -1.47 16.27
C GLU A 80 -9.52 -2.77 17.09
N ILE A 81 -8.78 -2.69 18.19
CA ILE A 81 -8.54 -3.81 19.10
C ILE A 81 -9.24 -3.58 20.45
N ASP A 82 -9.86 -4.64 20.97
CA ASP A 82 -10.49 -4.62 22.29
C ASP A 82 -9.44 -4.55 23.40
N ASP A 83 -9.70 -3.81 24.49
CA ASP A 83 -8.76 -3.69 25.61
C ASP A 83 -8.59 -5.00 26.41
N SER A 84 -9.49 -5.97 26.22
CA SER A 84 -9.45 -7.27 26.89
C SER A 84 -8.51 -8.29 26.24
N VAL A 85 -8.05 -8.07 25.01
CA VAL A 85 -7.14 -9.01 24.34
C VAL A 85 -5.69 -8.72 24.71
N THR A 86 -4.91 -9.77 24.94
CA THR A 86 -3.47 -9.65 25.17
C THR A 86 -2.72 -9.76 23.86
N ILE A 87 -1.63 -9.01 23.72
CA ILE A 87 -0.84 -8.93 22.49
C ILE A 87 0.54 -9.56 22.76
N THR A 88 1.02 -10.35 21.80
CA THR A 88 2.40 -10.85 21.74
C THR A 88 3.10 -10.17 20.57
N ASP A 89 4.21 -9.49 20.83
CA ASP A 89 4.96 -8.77 19.79
C ASP A 89 5.61 -9.71 18.77
N TRP A 90 6.14 -9.12 17.69
CA TRP A 90 6.79 -9.83 16.60
C TRP A 90 8.05 -10.62 17.00
N GLN A 91 8.59 -10.40 18.21
CA GLN A 91 9.71 -11.14 18.78
C GLN A 91 9.24 -12.26 19.73
N GLY A 92 7.94 -12.40 19.95
CA GLY A 92 7.36 -13.41 20.84
C GLY A 92 7.25 -12.99 22.31
N ASN A 93 7.39 -11.70 22.63
CA ASN A 93 7.28 -11.20 24.00
C ASN A 93 5.89 -10.62 24.29
N PRO A 94 5.40 -10.66 25.54
CA PRO A 94 4.20 -9.94 25.93
C PRO A 94 4.31 -8.44 25.66
N TRP A 95 3.27 -7.85 25.07
CA TRP A 95 3.22 -6.44 24.74
C TRP A 95 1.91 -5.81 25.26
N VAL A 96 2.02 -4.62 25.86
CA VAL A 96 0.89 -3.92 26.47
C VAL A 96 0.77 -2.52 25.88
N LYS A 97 -0.41 -2.22 25.32
CA LYS A 97 -0.74 -0.93 24.70
C LYS A 97 -0.53 0.21 25.69
N GLY A 98 0.30 1.19 25.32
CA GLY A 98 0.58 2.38 26.15
C GLY A 98 1.57 2.16 27.29
N GLU A 99 1.99 0.92 27.58
CA GLU A 99 2.98 0.61 28.62
C GLU A 99 4.31 0.13 28.02
N SER A 100 4.26 -0.75 27.03
CA SER A 100 5.44 -1.23 26.32
C SER A 100 6.11 -0.09 25.53
N LYS A 101 7.45 0.00 25.63
CA LYS A 101 8.24 1.05 24.97
C LYS A 101 8.69 0.68 23.54
N THR A 102 8.57 -0.59 23.18
CA THR A 102 8.90 -1.14 21.86
C THR A 102 7.66 -1.21 20.98
N PHE A 103 7.86 -1.31 19.66
CA PHE A 103 6.77 -1.59 18.74
C PHE A 103 6.32 -3.05 18.85
N ALA A 104 5.01 -3.27 18.76
CA ALA A 104 4.40 -4.59 18.72
C ALA A 104 4.72 -5.31 17.40
N ALA A 105 4.69 -4.58 16.28
CA ALA A 105 5.08 -5.11 14.97
C ALA A 105 6.41 -4.52 14.50
N HIS A 106 7.14 -5.24 13.66
CA HIS A 106 8.31 -4.66 13.01
C HIS A 106 7.87 -3.48 12.11
N PRO A 107 8.59 -2.33 12.06
CA PRO A 107 8.19 -1.17 11.25
C PRO A 107 8.01 -1.43 9.74
N ASN A 108 8.64 -2.50 9.23
CA ASN A 108 8.49 -3.00 7.86
C ASN A 108 7.86 -4.41 7.82
N SER A 109 7.04 -4.75 8.81
CA SER A 109 6.22 -5.97 8.77
C SER A 109 5.21 -5.92 7.63
N ARG A 110 4.82 -7.10 7.13
CA ARG A 110 4.13 -7.23 5.85
C ARG A 110 2.93 -8.16 5.93
N PHE A 111 1.95 -7.90 5.09
CA PHE A 111 0.97 -8.89 4.65
C PHE A 111 1.27 -9.30 3.21
N CYS A 112 1.09 -10.57 2.90
CA CYS A 112 1.18 -11.15 1.57
C CYS A 112 -0.18 -11.78 1.23
N THR A 113 -0.94 -11.12 0.35
CA THR A 113 -2.34 -11.46 0.08
C THR A 113 -2.62 -11.57 -1.42
N PRO A 114 -3.51 -12.48 -1.89
CA PRO A 114 -3.86 -12.59 -3.30
C PRO A 114 -4.61 -11.36 -3.81
N ALA A 115 -4.23 -10.86 -5.00
CA ALA A 115 -4.79 -9.64 -5.56
C ALA A 115 -6.30 -9.75 -5.85
N ALA A 116 -6.73 -10.93 -6.34
CA ALA A 116 -8.11 -11.25 -6.65
C ALA A 116 -9.09 -11.14 -5.44
N GLN A 117 -8.59 -11.02 -4.21
CA GLN A 117 -9.44 -10.79 -3.03
C GLN A 117 -9.77 -9.31 -2.81
N CYS A 118 -9.11 -8.39 -3.52
CA CYS A 118 -9.35 -6.96 -3.36
C CYS A 118 -10.77 -6.62 -3.85
N PRO A 119 -11.60 -5.99 -3.01
CA PRO A 119 -13.00 -5.70 -3.35
C PRO A 119 -13.15 -4.62 -4.45
N ILE A 120 -12.06 -3.97 -4.83
CA ILE A 120 -12.01 -3.00 -5.93
C ILE A 120 -10.95 -3.36 -6.97
N ILE A 121 -10.60 -4.65 -7.09
CA ILE A 121 -9.74 -5.10 -8.18
C ILE A 121 -10.39 -4.71 -9.51
N ASP A 122 -9.60 -4.12 -10.41
CA ASP A 122 -10.06 -3.71 -11.73
C ASP A 122 -10.42 -4.96 -12.55
N PRO A 123 -11.54 -4.98 -13.30
CA PRO A 123 -11.89 -6.15 -14.12
C PRO A 123 -10.83 -6.50 -15.17
N ASP A 124 -10.02 -5.53 -15.60
CA ASP A 124 -8.95 -5.69 -16.58
C ASP A 124 -7.56 -5.86 -15.93
N TRP A 125 -7.47 -6.14 -14.62
CA TRP A 125 -6.18 -6.25 -13.92
C TRP A 125 -5.25 -7.36 -14.48
N GLU A 126 -5.83 -8.42 -15.07
CA GLU A 126 -5.13 -9.50 -15.77
C GLU A 126 -5.27 -9.42 -17.31
N ALA A 127 -5.75 -8.29 -17.85
CA ALA A 127 -5.92 -8.14 -19.29
C ALA A 127 -4.57 -8.24 -20.01
N ARG A 128 -4.47 -9.18 -20.97
CA ARG A 128 -3.23 -9.45 -21.70
C ARG A 128 -2.68 -8.23 -22.45
N ASP A 129 -3.58 -7.40 -22.96
CA ASP A 129 -3.22 -6.19 -23.73
C ASP A 129 -2.92 -4.99 -22.82
N GLY A 130 -3.17 -5.12 -21.51
CA GLY A 130 -2.99 -4.07 -20.52
C GLY A 130 -3.98 -2.91 -20.63
N VAL A 131 -3.94 -2.06 -19.62
CA VAL A 131 -4.80 -0.87 -19.52
C VAL A 131 -4.10 0.36 -20.12
N PRO A 132 -4.83 1.28 -20.77
CA PRO A 132 -4.23 2.49 -21.32
C PRO A 132 -3.81 3.46 -20.20
N ILE A 133 -2.58 3.97 -20.26
CA ILE A 133 -2.06 4.96 -19.33
C ILE A 133 -2.22 6.37 -19.91
N SER A 134 -2.93 7.22 -19.16
CA SER A 134 -3.18 8.63 -19.51
C SER A 134 -2.33 9.62 -18.69
N ALA A 135 -1.83 9.20 -17.53
CA ALA A 135 -1.01 10.02 -16.65
C ALA A 135 0.01 9.17 -15.90
N ILE A 136 1.22 9.71 -15.71
CA ILE A 136 2.27 9.14 -14.84
C ILE A 136 2.50 10.15 -13.73
N LEU A 137 2.42 9.69 -12.48
CA LEU A 137 2.56 10.53 -11.29
C LEU A 137 3.89 10.22 -10.62
N PHE A 138 4.61 11.27 -10.22
CA PHE A 138 5.80 11.20 -9.39
C PHE A 138 5.53 11.84 -8.03
N GLY A 139 6.07 11.26 -6.96
CA GLY A 139 5.85 11.76 -5.61
C GLY A 139 6.81 11.17 -4.59
N GLY A 140 6.97 11.86 -3.46
CA GLY A 140 7.84 11.44 -2.37
C GLY A 140 7.59 12.28 -1.11
N ARG A 141 8.15 11.87 0.03
CA ARG A 141 7.96 12.56 1.31
C ARG A 141 8.82 13.83 1.35
N ARG A 142 8.18 15.00 1.36
CA ARG A 142 8.83 16.32 1.35
C ARG A 142 8.16 17.25 2.36
N PRO A 143 8.82 17.58 3.49
CA PRO A 143 8.18 18.37 4.55
C PRO A 143 8.06 19.87 4.22
N GLN A 144 8.82 20.36 3.23
CA GLN A 144 8.84 21.77 2.85
C GLN A 144 9.13 21.97 1.36
N GLY A 145 8.54 23.02 0.80
CA GLY A 145 8.94 23.64 -0.47
C GLY A 145 8.31 23.06 -1.74
N VAL A 146 8.05 21.75 -1.79
CA VAL A 146 7.34 21.13 -2.93
C VAL A 146 5.83 21.31 -2.75
N PRO A 147 5.09 21.85 -3.73
CA PRO A 147 3.64 22.02 -3.63
C PRO A 147 2.90 20.66 -3.67
N LEU A 148 1.60 20.66 -3.35
CA LEU A 148 0.77 19.45 -3.32
C LEU A 148 0.73 18.70 -4.66
N VAL A 149 0.51 19.42 -5.75
CA VAL A 149 0.49 18.89 -7.12
C VAL A 149 0.90 19.99 -8.10
N TYR A 150 1.66 19.61 -9.13
CA TYR A 150 1.97 20.46 -10.28
C TYR A 150 2.19 19.59 -11.52
N GLU A 151 1.95 20.14 -12.71
CA GLU A 151 2.05 19.43 -13.97
C GLU A 151 3.34 19.78 -14.71
N ALA A 152 3.93 18.80 -15.39
CA ALA A 152 5.08 19.00 -16.25
C ALA A 152 4.70 19.81 -17.50
N LYS A 153 5.56 20.76 -17.87
CA LYS A 153 5.38 21.63 -19.05
C LYS A 153 5.59 20.92 -20.39
N SER A 154 6.30 19.79 -20.41
CA SER A 154 6.56 18.96 -21.58
C SER A 154 6.96 17.55 -21.12
N TRP A 155 7.09 16.61 -22.06
CA TRP A 155 7.54 15.25 -21.77
C TRP A 155 8.97 15.22 -21.20
N GLU A 156 9.90 15.97 -21.80
CA GLU A 156 11.30 16.06 -21.35
C GLU A 156 11.39 16.65 -19.94
N HIS A 157 10.56 17.66 -19.64
CA HIS A 157 10.48 18.20 -18.29
C HIS A 157 9.91 17.17 -17.30
N GLY A 158 8.95 16.35 -17.73
CA GLY A 158 8.43 15.22 -16.93
C GLY A 158 9.51 14.19 -16.61
N VAL A 159 10.34 13.82 -17.60
CA VAL A 159 11.49 12.94 -17.39
C VAL A 159 12.48 13.55 -16.39
N PHE A 160 12.76 14.86 -16.50
CA PHE A 160 13.60 15.56 -15.53
C PHE A 160 13.01 15.56 -14.12
N ILE A 161 11.70 15.79 -13.96
CA ILE A 161 11.01 15.72 -12.66
C ILE A 161 11.19 14.35 -12.03
N GLY A 162 11.00 13.27 -12.80
CA GLY A 162 11.22 11.90 -12.34
C GLY A 162 12.68 11.67 -11.90
N ALA A 163 13.64 12.12 -12.71
CA ALA A 163 15.07 12.00 -12.39
C ALA A 163 15.50 12.82 -11.15
N ALA A 164 14.80 13.93 -10.86
CA ALA A 164 15.10 14.82 -9.73
C ALA A 164 14.34 14.46 -8.44
N MET A 165 13.63 13.33 -8.41
CA MET A 165 12.86 12.89 -7.25
C MET A 165 13.75 12.73 -6.02
N ARG A 166 13.23 13.18 -4.87
CA ARG A 166 13.82 13.01 -3.54
C ARG A 166 12.71 12.67 -2.57
N SER A 167 13.02 11.85 -1.57
CA SER A 167 12.11 11.49 -0.49
C SER A 167 12.89 11.34 0.80
N GLU A 168 12.24 11.61 1.94
CA GLU A 168 12.74 11.13 3.23
C GLU A 168 12.88 9.61 3.22
N ALA A 169 13.88 9.11 3.96
CA ALA A 169 14.14 7.69 4.12
C ALA A 169 12.93 6.99 4.78
N THR A 170 12.76 5.71 4.45
CA THR A 170 11.70 4.87 5.01
C THR A 170 12.32 3.61 5.61
N ALA A 171 11.59 2.88 6.44
CA ALA A 171 12.07 1.63 7.04
C ALA A 171 12.13 0.43 6.05
N ALA A 172 11.95 0.67 4.75
CA ALA A 172 11.95 -0.39 3.74
C ALA A 172 13.36 -0.93 3.43
N ALA A 173 14.42 -0.17 3.71
CA ALA A 173 15.83 -0.53 3.49
C ALA A 173 16.72 0.06 4.62
N GLU A 174 17.99 -0.35 4.66
CA GLU A 174 19.01 0.05 5.66
C GLU A 174 19.57 1.47 5.53
#